data_AF-A0A7H8UGD3-F1
#
_entry.id   AF-A0A7H8UGD3-F1
#
_cell.length_a   1.000
_cell.length_b   1.000
_cell.length_c   1.000
_cell.angle_alpha   90.00
_cell.angle_beta   90.00
_cell.angle_gamma   90.00
#
_symmetry.space_group_name_H-M   'P 1'
#
loop_
_entity.id
_entity.type
_entity.pdbx_description
1 polymer ?
#
loop_
_entity_poly.entity_id
_entity_poly.type
_entity_poly.pdbx_seq_one_letter_code
_entity_poly.pdbx_strand_id
1 'polypeptide(L)' 'MAITVRTEAIKEMCQLRDNAHKARKAPATSVPASWKLTPQQQAFIDVFAEDEPKKQ' A
#
# COMPACT_ATOMS: atom_id res chain seq x y z
N MET A 1 27.72 13.69 10.81
CA MET A 1 26.51 14.28 11.40
C MET A 1 25.70 13.15 12.00
N ALA A 2 25.43 13.16 13.31
CA ALA A 2 24.67 12.10 13.98
C ALA A 2 23.20 12.54 14.09
N ILE A 3 22.30 11.81 13.44
CA ILE A 3 20.85 12.02 13.52
C ILE A 3 20.29 11.20 14.67
N THR A 4 20.00 11.85 15.79
CA THR A 4 19.26 11.25 16.89
C THR A 4 17.77 11.27 16.57
N VAL A 5 17.23 10.12 16.17
CA VAL A 5 15.78 9.93 15.99
C VAL A 5 15.12 9.90 17.36
N ARG A 6 14.21 10.84 17.63
CA ARG A 6 13.33 10.79 18.79
C ARG A 6 12.16 9.88 18.47
N THR A 7 12.14 8.68 19.05
CA THR A 7 10.99 7.78 18.98
C THR A 7 10.00 8.16 20.08
N GLU A 8 9.13 9.12 19.80
CA GLU A 8 7.95 9.33 20.64
C GLU A 8 6.95 8.20 20.39
N ALA A 9 6.49 7.57 21.48
CA ALA A 9 5.56 6.46 21.42
C ALA A 9 4.24 6.95 20.80
N ILE A 10 3.91 6.44 19.62
CA ILE A 10 2.65 6.75 18.94
C ILE A 10 1.53 6.29 19.86
N LYS A 11 0.77 7.25 20.40
CA LYS A 11 -0.44 6.95 21.15
C LYS A 11 -1.42 6.27 20.19
N GLU A 12 -1.65 4.99 20.39
CA GLU A 12 -2.69 4.22 19.71
C GLU A 12 -4.03 4.96 19.92
N MET A 13 -4.55 5.57 18.86
CA MET A 13 -5.80 6.34 18.86
C MET A 13 -7.04 5.45 18.65
N CYS A 14 -6.90 4.13 18.81
CA CYS A 14 -7.99 3.19 18.54
C CYS A 14 -9.10 3.31 19.59
N GLN A 15 -10.33 3.51 19.11
CA GLN A 15 -11.53 3.57 19.93
C GLN A 15 -11.93 2.16 20.37
N LEU A 16 -12.66 2.05 21.49
CA LEU A 16 -13.14 0.76 22.04
C LEU A 16 -13.87 -0.12 21.01
N ARG A 17 -14.48 0.50 19.99
CA ARG A 17 -15.21 -0.19 18.90
C ARG A 17 -14.35 -0.58 17.69
N ASP A 18 -13.09 -0.14 17.62
CA ASP A 18 -12.15 -0.58 16.57
C ASP A 18 -11.76 -2.05 16.76
N ASN A 19 -11.87 -2.56 17.99
CA ASN A 19 -11.69 -3.97 18.35
C ASN A 19 -12.91 -4.84 18.03
N ALA A 20 -14.00 -4.27 17.49
CA ALA A 20 -15.07 -5.09 16.96
C ALA A 20 -14.53 -5.76 15.70
N HIS A 21 -13.92 -6.94 15.87
CA HIS A 21 -13.61 -7.91 14.83
C HIS A 21 -14.91 -8.38 14.18
N LYS A 22 -15.63 -7.49 13.51
CA LYS A 22 -16.39 -7.87 12.32
C LYS A 22 -15.32 -8.49 11.45
N ALA A 23 -15.40 -9.80 11.21
CA ALA A 23 -14.47 -10.50 10.34
C ALA A 23 -14.36 -9.69 9.05
N ARG A 24 -13.29 -8.88 8.98
CA ARG A 24 -13.11 -7.91 7.91
C ARG A 24 -12.94 -8.81 6.70
N LYS A 25 -13.86 -8.72 5.73
CA LYS A 25 -13.71 -9.50 4.50
C LYS A 25 -12.29 -9.27 4.02
N ALA A 26 -11.56 -10.36 3.75
CA ALA A 26 -10.19 -10.27 3.29
C ALA A 26 -10.14 -9.22 2.17
N PRO A 27 -9.15 -8.31 2.17
CA PRO A 27 -9.04 -7.32 1.11
C PRO A 27 -9.16 -8.02 -0.25
N ALA A 28 -9.97 -7.47 -1.14
CA ALA A 28 -10.09 -8.02 -2.48
C ALA A 28 -8.72 -7.92 -3.15
N THR A 29 -8.09 -9.07 -3.39
CA THR A 29 -6.76 -9.15 -4.03
C THR A 29 -6.86 -9.15 -5.55
N SER A 30 -8.08 -9.22 -6.10
CA SER A 30 -8.32 -9.29 -7.54
C SER A 30 -8.81 -7.97 -8.10
N VAL A 31 -8.17 -7.52 -9.18
CA VAL A 31 -8.66 -6.43 -10.00
C VAL A 31 -9.87 -6.92 -10.82
N PRO A 32 -10.98 -6.16 -10.92
CA PRO A 32 -12.11 -6.53 -11.75
C PRO A 32 -11.73 -6.66 -13.23
N ALA A 33 -12.24 -7.67 -13.93
CA ALA A 33 -11.96 -7.89 -15.35
C ALA A 33 -12.47 -6.75 -16.27
N SER A 34 -13.45 -5.97 -15.79
CA SER A 34 -13.98 -4.79 -16.49
C SER A 34 -13.04 -3.58 -16.43
N TRP A 35 -12.00 -3.59 -15.60
CA TRP A 35 -11.03 -2.51 -15.58
C TRP A 35 -10.15 -2.57 -16.82
N LYS A 36 -10.15 -1.47 -17.58
CA LYS A 36 -9.31 -1.28 -18.75
C LYS A 36 -8.47 -0.03 -18.50
N LEU A 37 -7.17 -0.17 -18.71
CA LEU A 37 -6.25 0.95 -18.63
C LEU A 37 -6.37 1.78 -19.91
N THR A 38 -6.36 3.09 -19.75
CA THR A 38 -6.16 3.98 -20.90
C THR A 38 -4.69 3.91 -21.34
N PRO A 39 -4.38 4.28 -22.59
CA PRO A 39 -2.99 4.32 -23.07
C PRO A 39 -2.07 5.16 -22.17
N GLN A 40 -2.56 6.28 -21.63
CA GLN A 40 -1.80 7.13 -20.72
C GLN A 40 -1.50 6.46 -19.37
N GLN A 41 -2.46 5.72 -18.81
CA GLN A 41 -2.27 4.99 -17.55
C GLN A 41 -1.28 3.84 -17.71
N GLN A 42 -1.33 3.12 -18.83
CA GLN A 42 -0.36 2.08 -19.15
C GLN A 42 1.04 2.68 -19.29
N ALA A 43 1.19 3.79 -20.04
CA ALA A 43 2.46 4.49 -20.17
C ALA A 43 3.03 4.95 -18.82
N PHE A 44 2.18 5.37 -17.87
CA PHE A 44 2.61 5.70 -16.51
C PHE A 44 3.15 4.48 -15.75
N ILE A 45 2.52 3.31 -15.89
CA ILE A 45 2.99 2.06 -15.28
C ILE A 45 4.33 1.65 -15.89
N ASP A 46 4.46 1.74 -17.21
CA ASP A 46 5.66 1.32 -17.95
C ASP A 46 6.90 2.12 -17.52
N VAL A 47 6.75 3.41 -17.17
CA VAL A 47 7.83 4.27 -16.63
C VAL A 47 8.48 3.68 -15.37
N PHE A 48 7.71 2.97 -14.54
CA PHE A 48 8.21 2.36 -13.29
C PHE A 48 8.44 0.86 -13.41
N ALA A 49 8.09 0.23 -14.54
CA ALA A 49 8.29 -1.19 -14.77
C ALA A 49 9.75 -1.54 -15.14
N GLU A 50 10.52 -0.58 -15.64
CA GLU A 50 11.92 -0.76 -16.05
C GLU A 50 12.92 -0.82 -14.88
N ASP A 51 12.51 -0.53 -13.63
CA ASP A 51 13.38 -0.46 -12.45
C ASP A 51 13.29 -1.69 -11.52
N GLU A 52 13.13 -2.90 -12.07
CA GLU A 52 13.43 -4.13 -11.33
C GLU A 52 14.88 -4.56 -11.64
N PRO A 53 15.88 -4.28 -10.78
CA PRO A 53 17.14 -4.97 -10.88
C PRO A 53 16.86 -6.45 -10.58
N LYS A 54 16.99 -7.29 -11.61
CA LYS A 54 17.12 -8.75 -11.48
C LYS A 54 18.11 -9.01 -10.35
N LYS A 55 17.60 -9.39 -9.18
CA LYS A 55 18.43 -9.88 -8.09
C LYS A 55 19.07 -11.17 -8.59
N GLN A 56 20.37 -11.10 -8.89
CA GLN A 56 21.27 -12.25 -8.97
C GLN A 56 21.43 -12.90 -7.60
#